data_AF-A0A9E2G9V4-F1
#
_entry.id   AF-A0A9E2G9V4-F1
#
_cell.length_a   1.000
_cell.length_b   1.000
_cell.length_c   1.000
_cell.angle_alpha   90.00
_cell.angle_beta   90.00
_cell.angle_gamma   90.00
#
_symmetry.space_group_name_H-M   'P 1'
#
loop_
_entity.id
_entity.type
_entity.pdbx_description
1 polymer ?
#
loop_
_entity_poly.entity_id
_entity_poly.type
_entity_poly.pdbx_seq_one_letter_code
_entity_poly.pdbx_strand_id
1 'polypeptide(L)'
;MILFVYSSEQIVEQRLYRAYNQLYYEQTMSNLIIIIYPFLIVLLMMDHDQAHLKPMISYFGRTYIALIKLFFYVLVLTWFFCLFFMIYHIIPFYLTAYYTYKASSIFLFLNLYLDGLMLALMILILIKDKHKHFAILIALFYILSNWLIEDQQNIYLFYLFPQFSSFFSTITLAYIYKMCYICLGLTIYAYQINFEAL
;
A
#
# COMPACT_ATOMS: atom_id res chain seq x y z
N MET A 1 -23.92 -12.31 -10.75
CA MET A 1 -22.65 -11.72 -10.30
C MET A 1 -22.27 -12.43 -9.01
N ILE A 2 -21.44 -13.48 -9.14
CA ILE A 2 -20.99 -14.31 -8.03
C ILE A 2 -20.10 -13.42 -7.15
N LEU A 3 -20.49 -13.22 -5.89
CA LEU A 3 -19.57 -12.72 -4.87
C LEU A 3 -18.33 -13.62 -4.95
N PHE A 4 -17.15 -13.05 -5.22
CA PHE A 4 -15.85 -13.71 -5.46
C PHE A 4 -15.47 -14.85 -4.48
N VAL A 5 -16.23 -14.98 -3.41
CA VAL A 5 -16.06 -15.93 -2.31
C VAL A 5 -16.94 -17.18 -2.48
N TYR A 6 -18.03 -17.13 -3.25
CA TYR A 6 -19.06 -18.17 -3.26
C TYR A 6 -19.21 -18.82 -4.64
N SER A 7 -18.43 -19.87 -4.94
CA SER A 7 -18.86 -20.77 -6.02
C SER A 7 -20.20 -21.38 -5.58
N SER A 8 -21.22 -21.33 -6.43
CA SER A 8 -22.51 -22.01 -6.21
C SER A 8 -22.40 -23.55 -6.15
N GLU A 9 -21.17 -24.05 -6.17
CA GLU A 9 -20.79 -25.44 -6.08
C GLU A 9 -21.09 -25.98 -4.69
N GLN A 10 -21.40 -27.28 -4.63
CA GLN A 10 -21.64 -27.93 -3.36
C GLN A 10 -20.35 -27.94 -2.52
N ILE A 11 -20.48 -27.90 -1.18
CA ILE A 11 -19.34 -27.94 -0.24
C ILE A 11 -18.39 -29.12 -0.53
N VAL A 12 -18.91 -30.21 -1.07
CA VAL A 12 -18.14 -31.41 -1.48
C VAL A 12 -17.18 -31.10 -2.62
N GLU A 13 -17.63 -30.40 -3.67
CA GLU A 13 -16.80 -30.02 -4.82
C GLU A 13 -15.73 -29.00 -4.43
N GLN A 14 -16.09 -28.05 -3.55
CA GLN A 14 -15.13 -27.08 -3.00
C GLN A 14 -13.98 -27.76 -2.23
N ARG A 15 -14.27 -28.86 -1.52
CA ARG A 15 -13.25 -29.65 -0.82
C ARG A 15 -12.44 -30.51 -1.79
N LEU A 16 -13.05 -31.00 -2.86
CA LEU A 16 -12.39 -31.84 -3.86
C LEU A 16 -11.31 -31.05 -4.63
N TYR A 17 -11.62 -29.81 -5.01
CA TYR A 17 -10.71 -28.90 -5.74
C TYR A 17 -10.09 -27.81 -4.86
N ARG A 18 -9.84 -28.13 -3.59
CA ARG A 18 -9.38 -27.17 -2.57
C ARG A 18 -8.15 -26.35 -3.01
N ALA A 19 -7.12 -27.03 -3.51
CA ALA A 19 -5.85 -26.39 -3.85
C ALA A 19 -6.00 -25.39 -5.00
N TYR A 20 -6.79 -25.76 -6.01
CA TYR A 20 -7.07 -24.92 -7.17
C TYR A 20 -7.90 -23.70 -6.78
N ASN A 21 -9.00 -23.90 -6.04
CA ASN A 21 -9.89 -22.82 -5.60
C ASN A 21 -9.17 -21.83 -4.67
N GLN A 22 -8.29 -22.34 -3.80
CA GLN A 22 -7.48 -21.49 -2.95
C GLN A 22 -6.47 -20.65 -3.76
N LEU A 23 -5.79 -21.25 -4.73
CA LEU A 23 -4.83 -20.53 -5.58
C LEU A 23 -5.53 -19.46 -6.40
N TYR A 24 -6.70 -19.78 -6.97
CA TYR A 24 -7.53 -18.83 -7.70
C TYR A 24 -7.95 -17.65 -6.82
N TYR A 25 -8.41 -17.92 -5.59
CA TYR A 25 -8.76 -16.87 -4.63
C TYR A 25 -7.55 -15.98 -4.29
N GLU A 26 -6.40 -16.58 -3.98
CA GLU A 26 -5.18 -15.86 -3.62
C GLU A 26 -4.72 -14.92 -4.76
N GLN A 27 -4.71 -15.40 -6.01
CA GLN A 27 -4.31 -14.61 -7.18
C GLN A 27 -5.30 -13.49 -7.50
N THR A 28 -6.60 -13.78 -7.47
CA THR A 28 -7.62 -12.77 -7.78
C THR A 28 -7.68 -11.68 -6.71
N MET A 29 -7.69 -12.05 -5.42
CA MET A 29 -7.73 -11.07 -4.34
C MET A 29 -6.43 -10.29 -4.19
N SER A 30 -5.26 -10.90 -4.41
CA SER A 30 -4.00 -10.15 -4.40
C SER A 30 -3.98 -9.07 -5.48
N ASN A 31 -4.37 -9.40 -6.72
CA ASN A 31 -4.46 -8.43 -7.82
C ASN A 31 -5.45 -7.30 -7.53
N LEU A 32 -6.63 -7.63 -6.97
CA LEU A 32 -7.61 -6.61 -6.57
C LEU A 32 -7.05 -5.68 -5.49
N ILE A 33 -6.37 -6.22 -4.48
CA ILE A 33 -5.75 -5.42 -3.42
C ILE A 33 -4.65 -4.52 -3.99
N ILE A 34 -3.78 -5.05 -4.84
CA ILE A 34 -2.68 -4.29 -5.47
C ILE A 34 -3.22 -3.08 -6.25
N ILE A 35 -4.39 -3.19 -6.88
CA ILE A 35 -5.03 -2.10 -7.62
C ILE A 35 -5.72 -1.10 -6.67
N ILE A 36 -6.48 -1.58 -5.68
CA ILE A 36 -7.31 -0.71 -4.82
C ILE A 36 -6.47 0.01 -3.77
N TYR A 37 -5.44 -0.64 -3.25
CA TYR A 37 -4.66 -0.16 -2.12
C TYR A 37 -3.96 1.20 -2.37
N PRO A 38 -3.28 1.43 -3.50
CA PRO A 38 -2.67 2.73 -3.81
C PRO A 38 -3.68 3.87 -3.88
N PHE A 39 -4.87 3.63 -4.45
CA PHE A 39 -5.93 4.64 -4.52
C PHE A 39 -6.43 5.05 -3.15
N LEU A 40 -6.60 4.10 -2.23
CA LEU A 40 -7.05 4.42 -0.87
C LEU A 40 -6.01 5.19 -0.09
N ILE A 41 -4.72 4.86 -0.23
CA ILE A 41 -3.65 5.64 0.40
C ILE A 41 -3.65 7.06 -0.14
N VAL A 42 -3.73 7.23 -1.46
CA VAL A 42 -3.84 8.55 -2.08
C VAL A 42 -5.01 9.33 -1.52
N LEU A 43 -6.20 8.72 -1.49
CA LEU A 43 -7.42 9.38 -1.03
C LEU A 43 -7.31 9.78 0.45
N LEU A 44 -6.68 8.96 1.27
CA LEU A 44 -6.45 9.23 2.68
C LEU A 44 -5.48 10.40 2.92
N MET A 45 -4.43 10.46 2.09
CA MET A 45 -3.37 11.47 2.20
C MET A 45 -3.68 12.75 1.43
N MET A 46 -4.70 12.76 0.57
CA MET A 46 -5.03 13.89 -0.30
C MET A 46 -5.27 15.18 0.48
N ASP A 47 -5.88 15.07 1.66
CA ASP A 47 -6.21 16.20 2.53
C ASP A 47 -5.23 16.39 3.69
N HIS A 48 -3.94 16.12 3.49
CA HIS A 48 -2.97 16.24 4.58
C HIS A 48 -2.61 17.66 5.01
N ASP A 49 -2.90 18.66 4.18
CA ASP A 49 -2.72 20.07 4.48
C ASP A 49 -4.06 20.73 4.81
N GLN A 50 -4.58 20.46 6.00
CA GLN A 50 -5.85 21.04 6.44
C GLN A 50 -5.63 22.42 7.06
N ALA A 51 -6.54 23.36 6.79
CA ALA A 51 -6.43 24.73 7.28
C ALA A 51 -6.37 24.84 8.82
N HIS A 52 -6.97 23.91 9.55
CA HIS A 52 -6.95 23.89 11.02
C HIS A 52 -5.60 23.50 11.62
N LEU A 53 -4.68 22.93 10.83
CA LEU A 53 -3.32 22.65 11.28
C LEU A 53 -2.44 23.91 11.26
N LYS A 54 -2.80 24.94 10.48
CA LYS A 54 -2.01 26.17 10.33
C LYS A 54 -1.85 26.94 11.65
N PRO A 55 -2.89 27.14 12.47
CA PRO A 55 -2.74 27.75 13.79
C PRO A 55 -1.87 26.93 14.75
N MET A 56 -1.89 25.60 14.67
CA MET A 56 -1.05 24.78 15.54
C MET A 56 0.44 25.04 15.30
N ILE A 57 0.84 25.33 14.04
CA ILE A 57 2.22 25.61 13.65
C ILE A 57 2.81 26.80 14.41
N SER A 58 2.02 27.83 14.70
CA SER A 58 2.51 28.95 15.51
C SER A 58 2.73 28.62 16.98
N TYR A 59 2.05 27.61 17.53
CA TYR A 59 2.14 27.28 18.96
C TYR A 59 3.23 26.25 19.28
N PHE A 60 3.33 25.19 18.48
CA PHE A 60 4.23 24.05 18.78
C PHE A 60 5.49 24.00 17.92
N GLY A 61 5.58 24.87 16.91
CA GLY A 61 6.63 24.83 15.91
C GLY A 61 6.37 23.81 14.80
N ARG A 62 6.95 24.08 13.63
CA ARG A 62 6.67 23.35 12.40
C ARG A 62 7.18 21.90 12.42
N THR A 63 8.36 21.68 13.00
CA THR A 63 9.01 20.37 13.06
C THR A 63 8.23 19.37 13.92
N TYR A 64 7.74 19.82 15.09
CA TYR A 64 6.94 18.99 15.99
C TYR A 64 5.64 18.52 15.33
N ILE A 65 4.93 19.42 14.65
CA ILE A 65 3.67 19.09 13.98
C ILE A 65 3.90 18.17 12.79
N ALA A 66 4.99 18.37 12.04
CA ALA A 66 5.33 17.48 10.95
C ALA A 66 5.61 16.04 11.43
N LEU A 67 6.29 15.88 12.58
CA LEU A 67 6.50 14.58 13.20
C LEU A 67 5.20 13.93 13.68
N ILE A 68 4.32 14.70 14.33
CA ILE A 68 2.99 14.21 14.74
C ILE A 68 2.18 13.80 13.51
N LYS A 69 2.17 14.62 12.46
CA LYS A 69 1.47 14.33 11.20
C LYS A 69 1.97 13.00 10.61
N LEU A 70 3.29 12.81 10.57
CA LEU A 70 3.89 11.57 10.09
C LEU A 70 3.49 10.36 10.94
N PHE A 71 3.59 10.48 12.27
CA PHE A 71 3.20 9.41 13.19
C PHE A 71 1.71 9.06 13.06
N PHE A 72 0.85 10.06 12.97
CA PHE A 72 -0.59 9.88 12.74
C PHE A 72 -0.85 9.11 11.45
N TYR A 73 -0.18 9.48 10.35
CA TYR A 73 -0.37 8.78 9.07
C TYR A 73 0.16 7.36 9.07
N VAL A 74 1.26 7.07 9.77
CA VAL A 74 1.73 5.68 9.97
C VAL A 74 0.69 4.87 10.76
N LEU A 75 0.10 5.44 11.83
CA LEU A 75 -0.97 4.78 12.57
C LEU A 75 -2.22 4.52 11.73
N VAL A 76 -2.65 5.49 10.93
CA VAL A 76 -3.80 5.31 10.05
C VAL A 76 -3.50 4.26 8.97
N LEU A 77 -2.29 4.26 8.40
CA LEU A 77 -1.89 3.28 7.39
C LEU A 77 -1.83 1.86 7.97
N THR A 78 -1.29 1.68 9.18
CA THR A 78 -1.31 0.39 9.89
C THR A 78 -2.73 -0.07 10.19
N TRP A 79 -3.63 0.83 10.57
CA TRP A 79 -5.04 0.48 10.76
C TRP A 79 -5.72 0.02 9.45
N PHE A 80 -5.54 0.76 8.36
CA PHE A 80 -6.04 0.36 7.04
C PHE A 80 -5.48 -0.98 6.58
N PHE A 81 -4.19 -1.20 6.81
CA PHE A 81 -3.53 -2.45 6.52
C PHE A 81 -4.16 -3.63 7.28
N CYS A 82 -4.46 -3.45 8.56
CA CYS A 82 -5.19 -4.44 9.35
C CYS A 82 -6.57 -4.75 8.73
N LEU A 83 -7.33 -3.74 8.29
CA LEU A 83 -8.62 -3.96 7.62
C LEU A 83 -8.49 -4.83 6.36
N PHE A 84 -7.50 -4.55 5.51
CA PHE A 84 -7.23 -5.37 4.32
C PHE A 84 -6.85 -6.80 4.66
N PHE A 85 -6.04 -6.99 5.70
CA PHE A 85 -5.68 -8.33 6.18
C PHE A 85 -6.90 -9.10 6.68
N MET A 86 -7.81 -8.45 7.42
CA MET A 86 -9.07 -9.06 7.87
C MET A 86 -9.95 -9.47 6.67
N ILE A 87 -10.09 -8.60 5.67
CA ILE A 87 -10.87 -8.88 4.45
C ILE A 87 -10.29 -10.08 3.69
N TYR A 88 -8.96 -10.18 3.59
CA TYR A 88 -8.28 -11.23 2.82
C TYR A 88 -8.24 -12.59 3.52
N HIS A 89 -8.15 -12.63 4.85
CA HIS A 89 -8.00 -13.90 5.59
C HIS A 89 -9.26 -14.34 6.32
N ILE A 90 -9.96 -13.42 6.98
CA ILE A 90 -11.03 -13.79 7.92
C ILE A 90 -12.36 -14.00 7.21
N ILE A 91 -12.68 -13.13 6.26
CA ILE A 91 -13.91 -13.29 5.46
C ILE A 91 -13.94 -14.64 4.72
N PRO A 92 -12.92 -15.03 3.93
CA PRO A 92 -12.96 -16.33 3.24
C PRO A 92 -12.89 -17.52 4.19
N PHE A 93 -12.22 -17.38 5.34
CA PHE A 93 -12.17 -18.45 6.35
C PHE A 93 -13.56 -18.79 6.90
N TYR A 94 -14.41 -17.79 7.13
CA TYR A 94 -15.78 -18.03 7.60
C TYR A 94 -16.75 -18.42 6.48
N LEU A 95 -16.57 -17.90 5.28
CA LEU A 95 -17.52 -18.08 4.17
C LEU A 95 -17.25 -19.31 3.30
N THR A 96 -16.03 -19.86 3.32
CA THR A 96 -15.63 -20.93 2.39
C THR A 96 -15.02 -22.12 3.10
N ALA A 97 -15.32 -23.33 2.62
CA ALA A 97 -14.77 -24.56 3.18
C ALA A 97 -13.36 -24.90 2.64
N TYR A 98 -12.92 -24.25 1.56
CA TYR A 98 -11.65 -24.56 0.92
C TYR A 98 -10.47 -23.78 1.50
N TYR A 99 -10.70 -22.58 2.03
CA TYR A 99 -9.63 -21.67 2.42
C TYR A 99 -8.77 -22.21 3.57
N THR A 100 -7.46 -22.12 3.41
CA THR A 100 -6.48 -22.34 4.49
C THR A 100 -5.52 -21.19 4.59
N TYR A 101 -5.09 -20.90 5.80
CA TYR A 101 -4.03 -19.94 6.00
C TYR A 101 -2.71 -20.46 5.42
N LYS A 102 -2.11 -19.71 4.48
CA LYS A 102 -0.74 -19.92 3.99
C LYS A 102 0.14 -18.77 4.45
N ALA A 103 1.33 -19.11 4.96
CA ALA A 103 2.31 -18.11 5.40
C ALA A 103 2.87 -17.24 4.27
N SER A 104 2.77 -17.67 3.00
CA SER A 104 3.24 -16.90 1.84
C SER A 104 2.52 -15.55 1.69
N SER A 105 1.28 -15.42 2.18
CA SER A 105 0.54 -14.16 2.13
C SER A 105 1.19 -13.06 2.97
N ILE A 106 1.92 -13.40 4.03
CA ILE A 106 2.62 -12.43 4.89
C ILE A 106 3.60 -11.60 4.04
N PHE A 107 4.33 -12.23 3.12
CA PHE A 107 5.31 -11.53 2.27
C PHE A 107 4.65 -10.53 1.32
N LEU A 108 3.46 -10.85 0.80
CA LEU A 108 2.67 -9.95 -0.03
C LEU A 108 2.23 -8.73 0.80
N PHE A 109 1.64 -8.97 1.97
CA PHE A 109 1.17 -7.90 2.84
C PHE A 109 2.32 -7.02 3.33
N LEU A 110 3.46 -7.59 3.75
CA LEU A 110 4.61 -6.80 4.17
C LEU A 110 5.14 -5.91 3.04
N ASN A 111 5.17 -6.41 1.80
CA ASN A 111 5.55 -5.61 0.64
C ASN A 111 4.57 -4.46 0.38
N LEU A 112 3.26 -4.74 0.41
CA LEU A 112 2.23 -3.72 0.23
C LEU A 112 2.32 -2.64 1.31
N TYR A 113 2.59 -3.02 2.56
CA TYR A 113 2.76 -2.06 3.65
C TYR A 113 3.94 -1.11 3.40
N LEU A 114 5.09 -1.64 2.97
CA LEU A 114 6.26 -0.83 2.62
C LEU A 114 5.98 0.09 1.42
N ASP A 115 5.30 -0.42 0.39
CA ASP A 115 4.90 0.39 -0.77
C ASP A 115 3.93 1.51 -0.36
N GLY A 116 3.04 1.22 0.58
CA GLY A 116 2.13 2.21 1.14
C GLY A 116 2.86 3.33 1.88
N LEU A 117 3.89 2.99 2.67
CA LEU A 117 4.73 3.99 3.33
C LEU A 117 5.49 4.85 2.32
N MET A 118 6.07 4.24 1.28
CA MET A 118 6.74 4.97 0.21
C MET A 118 5.79 5.93 -0.51
N LEU A 119 4.58 5.46 -0.84
CA LEU A 119 3.57 6.23 -1.54
C LEU A 119 3.04 7.38 -0.66
N ALA A 120 2.83 7.14 0.64
CA ALA A 120 2.47 8.18 1.60
C ALA A 120 3.56 9.26 1.70
N LEU A 121 4.84 8.87 1.76
CA LEU A 121 5.95 9.83 1.77
C LEU A 121 6.05 10.63 0.47
N MET A 122 5.89 10.00 -0.69
CA MET A 122 5.82 10.71 -1.97
C MET A 122 4.72 11.76 -1.97
N ILE A 123 3.53 11.43 -1.43
CA ILE A 123 2.42 12.36 -1.36
C ILE A 123 2.72 13.56 -0.47
N LEU A 124 3.26 13.30 0.73
CA LEU A 124 3.61 14.34 1.70
C LEU A 124 4.67 15.32 1.16
N ILE A 125 5.55 14.86 0.27
CA ILE A 125 6.60 15.69 -0.34
C ILE A 125 6.04 16.50 -1.54
N LEU A 126 5.31 15.83 -2.45
CA LEU A 126 4.96 16.40 -3.75
C LEU A 126 3.66 17.19 -3.77
N ILE A 127 2.66 16.77 -2.99
CA ILE A 127 1.32 17.38 -3.07
C ILE A 127 1.23 18.49 -2.03
N LYS A 128 0.91 19.68 -2.52
CA LYS A 128 0.53 20.82 -1.67
C LYS A 128 -0.96 21.05 -1.77
N ASP A 129 -1.51 21.78 -0.79
CA ASP A 129 -2.91 22.20 -0.66
C ASP A 129 -3.55 22.70 -1.98
N LYS A 130 -2.76 23.35 -2.86
CA LYS A 130 -3.21 23.87 -4.17
C LYS A 130 -3.42 22.80 -5.26
N HIS A 131 -2.78 21.64 -5.14
CA HIS A 131 -2.69 20.62 -6.19
C HIS A 131 -3.17 19.23 -5.72
N LYS A 132 -4.08 19.17 -4.75
CA LYS A 132 -4.61 17.92 -4.17
C LYS A 132 -5.08 16.89 -5.19
N HIS A 133 -5.75 17.36 -6.25
CA HIS A 133 -6.29 16.50 -7.32
C HIS A 133 -5.20 15.76 -8.10
N PHE A 134 -3.97 16.31 -8.15
CA PHE A 134 -2.83 15.63 -8.79
C PHE A 134 -2.39 14.37 -8.03
N ALA A 135 -2.84 14.18 -6.79
CA ALA A 135 -2.55 12.97 -6.03
C ALA A 135 -3.07 11.70 -6.70
N ILE A 136 -4.21 11.79 -7.38
CA ILE A 136 -4.80 10.66 -8.12
C ILE A 136 -3.85 10.20 -9.24
N LEU A 137 -3.10 11.11 -9.85
CA LEU A 137 -2.13 10.77 -10.88
C LEU A 137 -0.98 9.91 -10.33
N ILE A 138 -0.60 10.10 -9.05
CA ILE A 138 0.41 9.28 -8.38
C ILE A 138 -0.08 7.83 -8.22
N ALA A 139 -1.33 7.61 -7.80
CA ALA A 139 -1.92 6.27 -7.75
C ALA A 139 -1.97 5.62 -9.14
N LEU A 140 -2.38 6.38 -10.16
CA LEU A 140 -2.47 5.88 -11.53
C LEU A 140 -1.07 5.50 -12.06
N PHE A 141 -0.07 6.35 -11.83
CA PHE A 141 1.31 6.06 -12.18
C PHE A 141 1.81 4.78 -11.50
N TYR A 142 1.52 4.61 -10.20
CA TYR A 142 1.88 3.41 -9.45
C TYR A 142 1.32 2.12 -10.07
N ILE A 143 0.06 2.13 -10.49
CA ILE A 143 -0.59 0.95 -11.09
C ILE A 143 0.02 0.65 -12.46
N LEU A 144 0.21 1.66 -13.30
CA LEU A 144 0.81 1.49 -14.62
C LEU A 144 2.25 0.97 -14.53
N SER A 145 3.06 1.50 -13.62
CA SER A 145 4.41 1.01 -13.41
C SER A 145 4.42 -0.42 -12.89
N ASN A 146 3.48 -0.80 -12.03
CA ASN A 146 3.39 -2.17 -11.55
C ASN A 146 3.11 -3.16 -12.69
N TRP A 147 2.16 -2.84 -13.58
CA TRP A 147 1.88 -3.67 -14.77
C TRP A 147 3.11 -3.81 -15.67
N LEU A 148 3.85 -2.71 -15.90
CA LEU A 148 5.09 -2.76 -16.69
C LEU A 148 6.16 -3.64 -16.05
N ILE A 149 6.31 -3.60 -14.72
CA ILE A 149 7.29 -4.41 -13.99
C ILE A 149 6.91 -5.90 -14.04
N GLU A 150 5.63 -6.22 -13.88
CA GLU A 150 5.13 -7.60 -13.97
C GLU A 150 5.30 -8.19 -15.37
N ASP A 151 5.05 -7.41 -16.43
CA ASP A 151 5.15 -7.88 -17.81
C ASP A 151 6.59 -8.02 -18.31
N GLN A 152 7.46 -7.04 -18.03
CA GLN A 152 8.81 -6.99 -18.62
C GLN A 152 9.92 -7.53 -17.71
N GLN A 153 9.64 -7.76 -16.42
CA GLN A 153 10.62 -8.18 -15.40
C GLN A 153 11.91 -7.34 -15.42
N ASN A 154 11.79 -6.05 -15.76
CA ASN A 154 12.94 -5.19 -15.99
C ASN A 154 13.53 -4.72 -14.65
N ILE A 155 14.70 -5.25 -14.31
CA ILE A 155 15.44 -4.96 -13.07
C ILE A 155 15.70 -3.45 -12.92
N TYR A 156 15.97 -2.73 -14.02
CA TYR A 156 16.26 -1.29 -13.96
C TYR A 156 15.05 -0.46 -13.53
N LEU A 157 13.85 -0.83 -13.99
CA LEU A 157 12.61 -0.18 -13.57
C LEU A 157 12.33 -0.43 -12.09
N PHE A 158 12.59 -1.65 -11.62
CA PHE A 158 12.46 -1.98 -10.21
C PHE A 158 13.41 -1.17 -9.31
N TYR A 159 14.64 -0.89 -9.75
CA TYR A 159 15.56 -0.05 -8.97
C TYR A 159 15.14 1.43 -8.91
N LEU A 160 14.50 1.95 -9.95
CA LEU A 160 13.96 3.33 -9.97
C LEU A 160 12.69 3.45 -9.11
N PHE A 161 11.81 2.45 -9.20
CA PHE A 161 10.56 2.40 -8.45
C PHE A 161 10.41 1.01 -7.85
N PRO A 162 10.89 0.78 -6.61
CA PRO A 162 10.82 -0.54 -5.98
C PRO A 162 9.40 -0.79 -5.49
N GLN A 163 8.52 -1.18 -6.40
CA GLN A 163 7.14 -1.57 -6.15
C GLN A 163 7.06 -3.08 -5.94
N PHE A 164 6.03 -3.56 -5.27
CA PHE A 164 5.75 -4.99 -5.21
C PHE A 164 5.66 -5.57 -6.63
N SER A 165 6.33 -6.69 -6.85
CA SER A 165 6.07 -7.58 -7.97
C SER A 165 6.25 -9.01 -7.49
N SER A 166 5.51 -9.93 -8.10
CA SER A 166 5.59 -11.35 -7.76
C SER A 166 7.02 -11.90 -7.90
N PHE A 167 7.74 -11.50 -8.95
CA PHE A 167 9.12 -11.93 -9.21
C PHE A 167 10.11 -11.40 -8.17
N PHE A 168 10.17 -10.08 -7.96
CA PHE A 168 11.15 -9.46 -7.06
C PHE A 168 10.84 -9.68 -5.58
N SER A 169 9.62 -10.10 -5.23
CA SER A 169 9.24 -10.44 -3.85
C SER A 169 10.05 -11.61 -3.26
N THR A 170 10.60 -12.47 -4.11
CA THR A 170 11.45 -13.60 -3.69
C THR A 170 12.87 -13.18 -3.29
N ILE A 171 13.30 -12.00 -3.71
CA ILE A 171 14.66 -11.50 -3.49
C ILE A 171 14.67 -10.69 -2.19
N THR A 172 15.38 -11.18 -1.17
CA THR A 172 15.47 -10.54 0.15
C THR A 172 15.99 -9.10 0.08
N LEU A 173 16.83 -8.78 -0.92
CA LEU A 173 17.38 -7.45 -1.18
C LEU A 173 16.29 -6.41 -1.49
N ALA A 174 15.13 -6.83 -2.02
CA ALA A 174 14.02 -5.94 -2.35
C ALA A 174 13.52 -5.17 -1.11
N TYR A 175 13.46 -5.84 0.05
CA TYR A 175 13.05 -5.21 1.31
C TYR A 175 14.02 -4.13 1.77
N ILE A 176 15.32 -4.40 1.65
CA ILE A 176 16.37 -3.46 2.02
C ILE A 176 16.28 -2.21 1.14
N TYR A 177 16.10 -2.39 -0.17
CA TYR A 177 15.90 -1.26 -1.09
C TYR A 177 14.70 -0.40 -0.72
N LYS A 178 13.54 -1.00 -0.44
CA LYS A 178 12.36 -0.24 0.00
C LYS A 178 12.61 0.55 1.28
N MET A 179 13.31 -0.04 2.26
CA MET A 179 13.70 0.67 3.49
C MET A 179 14.63 1.85 3.21
N CYS A 180 15.60 1.72 2.29
CA CYS A 180 16.45 2.83 1.87
C CYS A 180 15.65 3.97 1.25
N TYR A 181 14.66 3.66 0.41
CA TYR A 181 13.77 4.67 -0.18
C TYR A 181 12.89 5.36 0.85
N ILE A 182 12.39 4.64 1.85
CA ILE A 182 11.66 5.22 2.98
C ILE A 182 12.56 6.18 3.76
N CYS A 183 13.79 5.78 4.08
CA CYS A 183 14.76 6.65 4.75
C CYS A 183 15.08 7.90 3.92
N LEU A 184 15.28 7.76 2.61
CA LEU A 184 15.49 8.89 1.70
C LEU A 184 14.28 9.83 1.69
N GLY A 185 13.07 9.31 1.56
CA GLY A 185 11.83 10.09 1.62
C GLY A 185 11.71 10.88 2.93
N LEU A 186 12.02 10.25 4.07
CA LEU A 186 12.04 10.92 5.37
C LEU A 186 13.06 12.06 5.43
N THR A 187 14.27 11.87 4.90
CA THR A 187 15.29 12.92 4.88
C THR A 187 14.90 14.11 4.00
N ILE A 188 14.32 13.86 2.83
CA ILE A 188 13.83 14.90 1.92
C ILE A 188 12.69 15.68 2.58
N TYR A 189 11.74 14.98 3.20
CA TYR A 189 10.63 15.60 3.92
C TYR A 189 11.12 16.48 5.07
N ALA A 190 12.06 16.00 5.88
CA ALA A 190 12.67 16.77 6.96
C ALA A 190 13.40 18.03 6.44
N TYR A 191 14.15 17.90 5.35
CA TYR A 191 14.84 19.02 4.72
C TYR A 191 13.85 20.08 4.21
N GLN A 192 12.76 19.65 3.55
CA GLN A 192 11.72 20.53 3.05
C GLN A 192 11.05 21.35 4.17
N ILE A 193 10.75 20.73 5.31
CA ILE A 193 10.16 21.41 6.47
C ILE A 193 11.08 22.50 7.01
N ASN A 194 12.38 22.20 7.08
CA ASN A 194 13.38 23.15 7.58
C ASN A 194 13.59 24.31 6.59
N PHE A 195 13.59 24.04 5.28
CA PHE A 195 13.73 25.08 4.26
C PHE A 195 12.54 26.04 4.25
N GLU A 196 11.32 25.54 4.40
CA GLU A 196 10.13 26.40 4.43
C GLU A 196 10.01 27.22 5.74
N ALA A 197 10.83 26.92 6.76
CA ALA A 197 10.89 27.66 8.03
C ALA A 197 11.86 28.86 8.02
N LEU A 198 12.74 28.95 7.00
CA LEU A 198 13.60 30.09 6.70
C LEU A 198 12.88 31.12 5.83
#